data_AF-A0A8D0E9M4-F1
#
_entry.id   AF-A0A8D0E9M4-F1
#
_cell.length_a   1.000
_cell.length_b   1.000
_cell.length_c   1.000
_cell.angle_alpha   90.00
_cell.angle_beta   90.00
_cell.angle_gamma   90.00
#
_symmetry.space_group_name_H-M   'P 1'
#
loop_
_entity.id
_entity.type
_entity.pdbx_description
1 polymer ?
#
loop_
_entity_poly.entity_id
_entity_poly.type
_entity_poly.pdbx_seq_one_letter_code
_entity_poly.pdbx_strand_id
1 'polypeptide(L)'
;MVPETWHEIINLKQKWQRSTQMKQSYTKPIYRWYRTPYDIARVIKSQHTTSWRGCQSYPTYFHMWWECEEVDMFWKMIHQELRKVFKTTIPLDPHAYILHDFTSVQVK
;
A
#
# COMPACT_ATOMS: atom_id res chain seq x y z
N MET A 1 -7.44 -15.43 6.42
CA MET A 1 -7.58 -15.06 5.00
C MET A 1 -7.88 -13.57 4.98
N VAL A 2 -6.84 -12.76 4.76
CA VAL A 2 -6.94 -11.29 4.76
C VAL A 2 -7.64 -10.90 3.44
N PRO A 3 -8.65 -10.00 3.45
CA PRO A 3 -9.35 -9.63 2.21
C PRO A 3 -8.34 -9.12 1.17
N GLU A 4 -8.21 -9.80 0.05
CA GLU A 4 -7.18 -9.54 -0.98
C GLU A 4 -7.44 -8.24 -1.74
N THR A 5 -8.61 -7.61 -1.55
CA THR A 5 -8.92 -6.32 -2.17
C THR A 5 -9.54 -5.32 -1.18
N TRP A 6 -9.07 -4.07 -1.18
CA TRP A 6 -9.60 -2.97 -0.36
C TRP A 6 -11.10 -2.73 -0.57
N HIS A 7 -11.62 -3.10 -1.74
CA HIS A 7 -13.05 -3.09 -2.06
C HIS A 7 -13.86 -3.96 -1.09
N GLU A 8 -13.34 -5.12 -0.70
CA GLU A 8 -13.99 -6.01 0.27
C GLU A 8 -14.03 -5.38 1.67
N ILE A 9 -12.95 -4.75 2.10
CA ILE A 9 -12.87 -4.08 3.42
C ILE A 9 -13.89 -2.93 3.52
N ILE A 10 -13.99 -2.13 2.46
CA ILE A 10 -14.98 -1.04 2.38
C ILE A 10 -16.40 -1.64 2.39
N ASN A 11 -16.67 -2.67 1.60
CA ASN A 11 -17.98 -3.33 1.53
C ASN A 11 -18.39 -3.96 2.87
N LEU A 12 -17.46 -4.61 3.57
CA LEU A 12 -17.69 -5.18 4.90
C LEU A 12 -18.09 -4.11 5.92
N LYS A 13 -17.41 -2.96 5.93
CA LYS A 13 -17.72 -1.84 6.84
C LYS A 13 -19.03 -1.15 6.47
N GLN A 14 -19.33 -1.00 5.18
CA GLN A 14 -20.55 -0.35 4.70
C GLN A 14 -21.82 -1.18 4.96
N LYS A 15 -21.71 -2.52 4.96
CA LYS A 15 -22.84 -3.45 5.19
C LYS A 15 -23.57 -3.19 6.52
N TRP A 16 -22.84 -2.76 7.54
CA TRP A 16 -23.37 -2.54 8.90
C TRP A 16 -23.73 -1.08 9.21
N GLN A 17 -23.41 -0.16 8.31
CA GLN A 17 -23.68 1.26 8.50
C GLN A 17 -25.01 1.62 7.83
N ARG A 18 -25.93 2.23 8.57
CA ARG A 18 -27.23 2.69 8.02
C ARG A 18 -27.19 4.16 7.56
N SER A 19 -26.42 5.00 8.23
CA SER A 19 -26.31 6.43 7.90
C SER A 19 -25.40 6.67 6.69
N THR A 20 -25.91 7.41 5.71
CA THR A 20 -25.14 7.87 4.54
C THR A 20 -23.96 8.75 4.93
N GLN A 21 -24.14 9.61 5.95
CA GLN A 21 -23.07 10.48 6.44
C GLN A 21 -21.92 9.66 7.04
N MET A 22 -22.24 8.64 7.84
CA MET A 22 -21.22 7.75 8.40
C MET A 22 -20.48 6.98 7.31
N LYS A 23 -21.21 6.38 6.35
CA LYS A 23 -20.60 5.68 5.21
C LYS A 23 -19.59 6.56 4.49
N GLN A 24 -19.95 7.81 4.20
CA GLN A 24 -19.06 8.76 3.55
C GLN A 24 -17.84 9.12 4.41
N SER A 25 -18.03 9.37 5.70
CA SER A 25 -16.94 9.72 6.61
C SER A 25 -15.89 8.62 6.76
N TYR A 26 -16.30 7.35 6.76
CA TYR A 26 -15.36 6.21 6.79
C TYR A 26 -14.73 5.93 5.43
N THR A 27 -15.49 6.08 4.36
CA THR A 27 -15.06 5.69 3.01
C THR A 27 -14.08 6.70 2.39
N LYS A 28 -14.26 8.00 2.64
CA LYS A 28 -13.39 9.08 2.13
C LYS A 28 -11.91 8.95 2.54
N PRO A 29 -11.55 8.77 3.82
CA PRO A 29 -10.15 8.61 4.20
C PRO A 29 -9.56 7.33 3.62
N ILE A 30 -10.30 6.22 3.60
CA ILE A 30 -9.83 4.95 3.02
C ILE A 30 -9.49 5.15 1.53
N TYR A 31 -10.36 5.77 0.74
CA TYR A 31 -10.02 6.09 -0.65
C TYR A 31 -8.86 7.07 -0.78
N ARG A 32 -8.65 8.02 0.15
CA ARG A 32 -7.49 8.92 0.10
C ARG A 32 -6.17 8.18 0.29
N TRP A 33 -6.13 7.16 1.15
CA TRP A 33 -4.93 6.39 1.43
C TRP A 33 -4.64 5.31 0.36
N TYR A 34 -5.67 4.69 -0.19
CA TYR A 34 -5.52 3.54 -1.10
C TYR A 34 -5.72 3.84 -2.58
N ARG A 35 -6.19 5.04 -2.94
CA ARG A 35 -6.37 5.40 -4.35
C ARG A 35 -5.00 5.66 -5.00
N THR A 36 -4.74 4.94 -6.07
CA THR A 36 -3.47 5.05 -6.78
C THR A 36 -3.45 6.28 -7.69
N PRO A 37 -2.27 6.84 -8.02
CA PRO A 37 -2.14 7.92 -9.00
C PRO A 37 -2.77 7.57 -10.36
N TYR A 38 -2.78 6.29 -10.72
CA TYR A 38 -3.45 5.78 -11.92
C TYR A 38 -4.98 5.90 -11.84
N ASP A 39 -5.59 5.53 -10.72
CA ASP A 39 -7.02 5.73 -10.50
C ASP A 39 -7.41 7.21 -10.57
N ILE A 40 -6.55 8.09 -10.06
CA ILE A 40 -6.72 9.54 -10.14
C ILE A 40 -6.63 10.02 -11.58
N ALA A 41 -5.61 9.60 -12.33
CA ALA A 41 -5.41 9.94 -13.73
C ALA A 41 -6.62 9.53 -14.60
N ARG A 42 -7.18 8.33 -14.34
CA ARG A 42 -8.39 7.84 -15.01
C ARG A 42 -9.61 8.72 -14.73
N VAL A 43 -9.78 9.19 -13.49
CA VAL A 43 -10.90 10.08 -13.12
C VAL A 43 -10.74 11.47 -13.74
N ILE A 44 -9.51 12.00 -13.77
CA ILE A 44 -9.19 13.32 -14.31
C ILE A 44 -9.07 13.29 -15.85
N LYS A 45 -9.16 12.11 -16.47
CA LYS A 45 -8.96 11.87 -17.92
C LYS A 45 -7.63 12.45 -18.42
N SER A 46 -6.59 12.43 -17.60
CA SER A 46 -5.26 12.85 -18.04
C SER A 46 -4.66 11.77 -18.94
N GLN A 47 -4.00 12.18 -20.03
CA GLN A 47 -3.37 11.26 -21.00
C GLN A 47 -2.15 10.52 -20.41
N HIS A 48 -1.64 10.96 -19.25
CA HIS A 48 -0.57 10.29 -18.53
C HIS A 48 -1.13 9.17 -17.64
N THR A 49 -1.46 8.05 -18.26
CA THR A 49 -1.67 6.75 -17.57
C THR A 49 -0.35 6.03 -17.30
N THR A 50 0.78 6.70 -17.55
CA THR A 50 2.14 6.21 -17.26
C THR A 50 2.30 6.05 -15.75
N SER A 51 2.02 4.82 -15.31
CA SER A 51 2.64 4.12 -14.18
C SER A 51 3.60 4.96 -13.34
N TRP A 52 3.20 5.17 -12.09
CA TRP A 52 4.00 5.80 -11.05
C TRP A 52 5.46 5.31 -11.07
N ARG A 53 6.43 6.24 -11.10
CA ARG A 53 7.88 5.95 -11.14
C ARG A 53 8.35 5.08 -12.33
N GLY A 54 7.68 5.09 -13.46
CA GLY A 54 8.11 4.36 -14.68
C GLY A 54 7.64 2.90 -14.77
N CYS A 55 6.73 2.50 -13.88
CA CYS A 55 6.39 1.11 -13.60
C CYS A 55 5.67 0.25 -14.67
N GLN A 56 5.01 0.71 -15.73
CA GLN A 56 4.15 -0.06 -16.67
C GLN A 56 3.05 -1.03 -16.12
N SER A 57 3.20 -1.62 -14.94
CA SER A 57 2.24 -2.55 -14.33
C SER A 57 1.05 -1.81 -13.71
N TYR A 58 -0.08 -2.52 -13.58
CA TYR A 58 -1.25 -1.96 -12.90
C TYR A 58 -0.87 -1.63 -11.45
N PRO A 59 -0.96 -0.38 -11.01
CA PRO A 59 -0.53 -0.02 -9.67
C PRO A 59 -1.61 -0.49 -8.69
N THR A 60 -1.36 -1.61 -8.03
CA THR A 60 -1.99 -1.88 -6.73
C THR A 60 -1.24 -1.08 -5.67
N TYR A 61 -1.87 -0.81 -4.53
CA TYR A 61 -1.19 -0.14 -3.41
C TYR A 61 0.08 -0.91 -2.99
N PHE A 62 -0.02 -2.24 -2.91
CA PHE A 62 1.11 -3.09 -2.58
C PHE A 62 2.21 -3.02 -3.64
N HIS A 63 1.85 -3.04 -4.92
CA HIS A 63 2.80 -2.86 -6.01
C HIS A 63 3.53 -1.51 -5.94
N MET A 64 2.79 -0.43 -5.62
CA MET A 64 3.35 0.91 -5.55
C MET A 64 4.36 1.11 -4.41
N TRP A 65 4.25 0.35 -3.32
CA TRP A 65 5.07 0.51 -2.12
C TRP A 65 6.08 -0.62 -1.88
N TRP A 66 5.99 -1.74 -2.60
CA TRP A 66 6.88 -2.88 -2.39
C TRP A 66 7.31 -3.58 -3.69
N GLU A 67 6.39 -4.07 -4.52
CA GLU A 67 6.75 -4.93 -5.66
C GLU A 67 7.31 -4.18 -6.88
N CYS A 68 7.11 -2.86 -6.97
CA CYS A 68 7.67 -2.06 -8.05
C CYS A 68 9.20 -2.08 -7.99
N GLU A 69 9.85 -2.35 -9.13
CA GLU A 69 11.30 -2.56 -9.23
C GLU A 69 12.12 -1.39 -8.63
N GLU A 70 11.73 -0.16 -8.94
CA GLU A 70 12.33 1.07 -8.38
C GLU A 70 12.20 1.14 -6.85
N VAL A 71 11.08 0.65 -6.32
CA VAL A 71 10.76 0.71 -4.89
C VAL A 71 11.44 -0.42 -4.13
N ASP A 72 11.53 -1.61 -4.72
CA ASP A 72 12.31 -2.73 -4.18
C ASP A 72 13.80 -2.36 -4.07
N MET A 73 14.37 -1.74 -5.12
CA MET A 73 15.75 -1.22 -5.06
C MET A 73 15.94 -0.19 -3.94
N PHE A 74 14.99 0.74 -3.79
CA PHE A 74 15.01 1.72 -2.72
C PHE A 74 14.99 1.08 -1.33
N TRP A 75 14.12 0.09 -1.09
CA TRP A 75 14.05 -0.60 0.20
C TRP A 75 15.30 -1.42 0.51
N LYS A 76 15.93 -2.04 -0.50
CA LYS A 76 17.23 -2.72 -0.34
C LYS A 76 18.32 -1.76 0.12
N MET A 77 18.38 -0.55 -0.45
CA MET A 77 19.33 0.48 -0.02
C MET A 77 19.09 0.89 1.43
N ILE A 78 17.84 1.19 1.80
CA ILE A 78 17.47 1.53 3.18
C ILE A 78 17.85 0.40 4.13
N HIS A 79 17.54 -0.84 3.77
CA HIS A 79 17.86 -2.00 4.59
C HIS A 79 19.37 -2.14 4.84
N GLN A 80 20.20 -1.90 3.83
CA GLN A 80 21.66 -1.90 4.00
C GLN A 80 22.12 -0.79 4.95
N GLU A 81 21.59 0.42 4.84
CA GLU A 81 21.93 1.53 5.74
C GLU A 81 21.46 1.26 7.18
N LEU A 82 20.23 0.75 7.36
CA LEU A 82 19.71 0.34 8.66
C LEU A 82 20.60 -0.73 9.30
N ARG A 83 21.05 -1.71 8.53
CA ARG A 83 21.96 -2.75 9.01
C ARG A 83 23.30 -2.18 9.48
N LYS A 84 23.84 -1.17 8.79
CA LYS A 84 25.08 -0.49 9.20
C LYS A 84 24.91 0.29 10.50
N VAL A 85 23.81 1.05 10.62
CA VAL A 85 23.55 1.91 11.78
C VAL A 85 23.21 1.09 13.03
N PHE A 86 22.28 0.15 12.91
CA PHE A 86 21.76 -0.60 14.06
C PHE A 86 22.57 -1.86 14.38
N LYS A 87 23.43 -2.32 13.46
CA LYS A 87 24.16 -3.61 13.55
C LYS A 87 23.25 -4.82 13.76
N THR A 88 21.96 -4.68 13.45
CA THR A 88 20.94 -5.72 13.61
C THR A 88 20.37 -6.11 12.25
N THR A 89 20.13 -7.39 12.04
CA THR A 89 19.48 -7.92 10.83
C THR A 89 17.96 -7.89 10.99
N ILE A 90 17.33 -6.81 10.53
CA ILE A 90 15.88 -6.73 10.36
C ILE A 90 15.52 -7.42 9.05
N PRO A 91 14.65 -8.42 8.99
CA PRO A 91 14.29 -9.04 7.71
C PRO A 91 13.60 -8.03 6.81
N LEU A 92 13.93 -8.06 5.51
CA LEU A 92 13.30 -7.25 4.48
C LEU A 92 11.90 -7.79 4.18
N ASP A 93 10.95 -7.54 5.08
CA ASP A 93 9.55 -7.94 4.98
C ASP A 93 8.65 -6.71 4.86
N PRO A 94 7.68 -6.69 3.93
CA PRO A 94 6.78 -5.55 3.77
C PRO A 94 5.98 -5.25 5.03
N HIS A 95 5.63 -6.24 5.86
CA HIS A 95 4.87 -5.96 7.09
C HIS A 95 5.72 -5.20 8.11
N ALA A 96 7.00 -5.53 8.23
CA ALA A 96 7.93 -4.81 9.11
C ALA A 96 8.22 -3.39 8.61
N TYR A 97 8.39 -3.21 7.30
CA TYR A 97 8.79 -1.93 6.71
C TYR A 97 7.63 -0.96 6.43
N ILE A 98 6.45 -1.46 6.05
CA ILE A 98 5.29 -0.64 5.69
C ILE A 98 4.31 -0.52 6.86
N LEU A 99 4.08 -1.61 7.59
CA LEU A 99 3.07 -1.69 8.64
C LEU A 99 3.65 -1.62 10.06
N HIS A 100 4.98 -1.57 10.20
CA HIS A 100 5.69 -1.68 11.49
C HIS A 100 5.23 -2.88 12.32
N ASP A 101 4.83 -3.96 11.66
CA ASP A 101 4.40 -5.18 12.31
C ASP A 101 5.55 -6.19 12.30
N PHE A 102 6.11 -6.45 13.47
CA PHE A 102 7.20 -7.42 13.67
C PHE A 102 6.68 -8.78 14.14
N THR A 103 5.37 -8.98 14.26
CA THR A 103 4.80 -10.25 14.72
C THR A 103 4.98 -11.35 13.67
N SER A 104 4.93 -11.01 12.37
CA SER A 104 5.21 -11.91 11.25
C SER A 104 6.69 -12.32 11.14
N VAL A 105 7.59 -11.52 11.72
CA VAL A 105 9.05 -11.72 11.68
C VAL A 105 9.52 -12.76 12.69
N GLN A 106 8.82 -12.90 13.82
CA GLN A 106 9.17 -13.83 14.89
C GLN A 106 8.64 -15.26 14.66
N VAL A 107 7.78 -15.46 13.66
CA VAL A 107 7.23 -16.78 13.30
C VAL A 107 8.10 -17.41 12.21
N LYS A 108 9.32 -17.80 12.57
CA LYS A 108 10.16 -18.76 11.83
C LYS A 108 11.02 -19.56 12.79
#